data_AF-A0A7J6WPF0-F1
#
_entry.id   AF-A0A7J6WPF0-F1
#
_cell.length_a   1.000
_cell.length_b   1.000
_cell.length_c   1.000
_cell.angle_alpha   90.00
_cell.angle_beta   90.00
_cell.angle_gamma   90.00
#
_symmetry.space_group_name_H-M   'P 1'
#
loop_
_entity.id
_entity.type
_entity.pdbx_description
1 polymer ?
#
loop_
_entity_poly.entity_id
_entity_poly.type
_entity_poly.pdbx_seq_one_letter_code
_entity_poly.pdbx_strand_id
1 'polypeptide(L)'
;SSPPAVTSLKLIRRSGGIHNRHPGRGPRALQLDCPSGKTFSKIIFASYGNPVGDCSKYAAGSCHFSNSRRVVEKACLGKRGCSIAQSTQNFGRDPCPRIPKSLLVDALCG
;
A
#
# COMPACT_ATOMS: atom_id res chain seq x y z
N SER A 1 -12.25 25.86 -4.55
CA SER A 1 -11.17 25.20 -3.81
C SER A 1 -10.93 23.83 -4.41
N SER A 2 -9.91 23.71 -5.25
CA SER A 2 -9.59 22.46 -5.96
C SER A 2 -9.01 21.44 -4.98
N PRO A 3 -9.50 20.20 -4.91
CA PRO A 3 -8.86 19.17 -4.09
C PRO A 3 -7.43 18.95 -4.60
N PRO A 4 -6.43 18.73 -3.71
CA PRO A 4 -5.07 18.44 -4.15
C PRO A 4 -5.11 17.21 -5.07
N ALA A 5 -4.39 17.26 -6.18
CA ALA A 5 -4.31 16.17 -7.13
C ALA A 5 -3.75 14.91 -6.45
N VAL A 6 -4.64 14.03 -5.97
CA VAL A 6 -4.26 12.73 -5.39
C VAL A 6 -3.73 11.89 -6.55
N THR A 7 -2.41 11.88 -6.76
CA THR A 7 -1.82 11.38 -8.01
C THR A 7 -1.38 9.91 -7.95
N SER A 8 -1.75 9.13 -6.93
CA SER A 8 -1.69 7.67 -7.00
C SER A 8 -2.36 7.02 -5.80
N LEU A 9 -3.65 6.70 -5.92
CA LEU A 9 -4.29 5.74 -5.02
C LEU A 9 -4.41 4.40 -5.73
N LYS A 10 -3.85 3.34 -5.13
CA LYS A 10 -3.94 1.99 -5.67
C LYS A 10 -4.51 1.06 -4.61
N LEU A 11 -5.85 0.98 -4.58
CA LEU A 11 -6.56 0.00 -3.76
C LEU A 11 -6.46 -1.37 -4.43
N ILE A 12 -5.59 -2.26 -3.92
CA ILE A 12 -5.63 -3.66 -4.32
C ILE A 12 -6.49 -4.42 -3.31
N ARG A 13 -7.79 -4.53 -3.61
CA ARG A 13 -8.64 -5.57 -3.01
C ARG A 13 -8.30 -6.89 -3.68
N ARG A 14 -7.82 -7.89 -2.93
CA ARG A 14 -7.96 -9.27 -3.38
C ARG A 14 -8.75 -10.08 -2.36
N SER A 15 -9.93 -10.46 -2.82
CA SER A 15 -10.59 -11.70 -2.41
C SER A 15 -9.61 -12.86 -2.61
N GLY A 16 -9.53 -13.76 -1.65
CA GLY A 16 -8.78 -15.01 -1.76
C GLY A 16 -9.40 -15.87 -2.85
N GLY A 17 -8.97 -15.69 -4.10
CA GLY A 17 -9.28 -16.59 -5.20
C GLY A 17 -8.11 -17.54 -5.44
N ILE A 18 -8.42 -18.81 -5.68
CA ILE A 18 -7.51 -19.82 -6.21
C ILE A 18 -7.16 -19.41 -7.65
N HIS A 19 -6.01 -18.77 -7.87
CA HIS A 19 -5.51 -18.52 -9.22
C HIS A 19 -4.35 -19.47 -9.49
N ASN A 20 -4.53 -20.28 -10.54
CA ASN A 20 -3.61 -21.29 -11.02
C ASN A 20 -2.15 -20.78 -11.04
N ARG A 21 -1.26 -21.52 -10.37
CA ARG A 21 0.14 -21.14 -10.15
C ARG A 21 0.88 -21.08 -11.48
N HIS A 22 1.22 -19.88 -11.95
CA HIS A 22 2.29 -19.72 -12.94
C HIS A 22 3.64 -19.71 -12.21
N PRO A 23 4.58 -20.61 -12.56
CA PRO A 23 5.91 -20.65 -11.98
C PRO A 23 6.71 -19.45 -12.50
N GLY A 24 7.03 -18.50 -11.63
CA GLY A 24 7.79 -17.29 -11.97
C GLY A 24 7.30 -15.99 -11.32
N ARG A 25 6.17 -16.01 -10.60
CA ARG A 25 5.66 -14.81 -9.93
C ARG A 25 6.37 -14.62 -8.58
N GLY A 26 7.39 -13.76 -8.57
CA GLY A 26 8.04 -13.27 -7.35
C GLY A 26 7.05 -12.65 -6.35
N PRO A 27 7.52 -12.25 -5.16
CA PRO A 27 6.66 -11.72 -4.09
C PRO A 27 5.77 -10.59 -4.62
N ARG A 28 4.48 -10.64 -4.27
CA ARG A 28 3.49 -9.64 -4.70
C ARG A 28 3.87 -8.29 -4.07
N ALA A 29 4.25 -7.33 -4.91
CA ALA A 29 4.65 -6.01 -4.48
C ALA A 29 3.70 -4.93 -5.03
N LEU A 30 3.42 -3.92 -4.21
CA LEU A 30 2.66 -2.74 -4.60
C LEU A 30 3.62 -1.76 -5.27
N GLN A 31 3.41 -1.51 -6.57
CA GLN A 31 4.13 -0.50 -7.33
C GLN A 31 3.34 0.81 -7.34
N LEU A 32 3.98 1.91 -6.94
CA LEU A 32 3.46 3.27 -6.94
C LEU A 32 4.44 4.18 -7.68
N ASP A 33 3.91 5.13 -8.44
CA ASP A 33 4.71 6.07 -9.23
C ASP A 33 4.10 7.48 -9.17
N CYS A 34 4.96 8.49 -9.07
CA CYS A 34 4.64 9.88 -9.26
C CYS A 34 4.85 10.30 -10.73
N PRO A 35 4.15 11.36 -11.18
CA PRO A 35 4.41 11.97 -12.49
C PRO A 35 5.87 12.40 -12.67
N SER A 36 6.29 12.55 -13.93
CA SER A 36 7.62 13.04 -14.27
C SER A 36 7.95 14.35 -13.56
N GLY A 37 9.15 14.43 -13.00
CA GLY A 37 9.63 15.60 -12.25
C GLY A 37 9.10 15.74 -10.83
N LYS A 38 8.25 14.82 -10.35
CA LYS A 38 7.77 14.80 -8.96
C LYS A 38 8.25 13.56 -8.21
N THR A 39 8.29 13.66 -6.89
CA THR A 39 8.61 12.55 -6.00
C THR A 39 7.56 12.41 -4.92
N PHE A 40 7.49 11.26 -4.24
CA PHE A 40 6.63 11.15 -3.07
C PHE A 40 7.12 12.09 -1.97
N SER A 41 6.37 13.15 -1.72
CA SER A 41 6.70 14.16 -0.71
C SER A 41 6.09 13.81 0.65
N LYS A 42 4.96 13.11 0.67
CA LYS A 42 4.28 12.72 1.90
C LYS A 42 3.45 11.45 1.73
N ILE A 43 3.47 10.59 2.75
CA ILE A 43 2.51 9.50 2.89
C ILE A 43 1.41 9.99 3.84
N ILE A 44 0.17 10.09 3.36
CA ILE A 44 -0.96 10.56 4.16
C ILE A 44 -1.48 9.41 5.02
N PHE A 45 -1.67 8.25 4.40
CA PHE A 45 -2.23 7.07 5.03
C PHE A 45 -1.58 5.80 4.48
N ALA A 46 -1.42 4.81 5.34
CA ALA A 46 -0.93 3.50 4.97
C ALA A 46 -1.41 2.45 5.97
N SER A 47 -2.15 1.46 5.49
CA SER A 47 -2.64 0.36 6.31
C SER A 47 -2.51 -0.96 5.56
N TYR A 48 -1.66 -1.85 6.08
CA TYR A 48 -1.62 -3.25 5.72
C TYR A 48 -2.47 -4.05 6.71
N GLY A 49 -3.34 -4.94 6.22
CA GLY A 49 -4.31 -5.65 7.03
C GLY A 49 -5.64 -5.76 6.29
N ASN A 50 -6.74 -5.33 6.89
CA ASN A 50 -8.05 -5.26 6.22
C ASN A 50 -8.59 -3.81 6.16
N PRO A 51 -7.84 -2.85 5.59
CA PRO A 51 -8.32 -1.48 5.47
C PRO A 51 -9.68 -1.44 4.76
N VAL A 52 -10.53 -0.53 5.23
CA VAL A 52 -11.86 -0.29 4.67
C VAL A 52 -11.88 1.03 3.91
N GLY A 53 -12.77 1.12 2.93
CA GLY A 53 -12.95 2.32 2.13
C GLY A 53 -12.21 2.33 0.80
N ASP A 54 -12.06 3.53 0.24
CA ASP A 54 -11.60 3.84 -1.11
C ASP A 54 -10.81 5.17 -1.16
N CYS A 55 -10.66 5.75 -2.36
CA CYS A 55 -9.93 7.00 -2.60
C CYS A 55 -10.53 8.23 -1.90
N SER A 56 -11.81 8.19 -1.54
CA SER A 56 -12.51 9.33 -0.97
C SER A 56 -12.64 9.22 0.54
N LYS A 57 -12.81 8.00 1.06
CA LYS A 57 -12.89 7.72 2.49
C LYS A 57 -12.19 6.41 2.79
N TYR A 58 -11.18 6.46 3.64
CA TYR A 58 -10.41 5.29 4.05
C TYR A 58 -10.23 5.23 5.56
N ALA A 59 -10.14 4.02 6.10
CA ALA A 59 -9.79 3.78 7.49
C ALA A 59 -9.03 2.46 7.65
N ALA A 60 -8.26 2.36 8.74
CA ALA A 60 -7.75 1.07 9.18
C ALA A 60 -8.94 0.16 9.54
N GLY A 61 -8.86 -1.11 9.16
CA GLY A 61 -9.83 -2.12 9.60
C GLY A 61 -9.48 -2.70 10.97
N SER A 62 -10.19 -3.75 11.35
CA SER A 62 -9.96 -4.47 12.62
C SER A 62 -8.58 -5.15 12.72
N CYS A 63 -7.93 -5.39 11.59
CA CYS A 63 -6.54 -5.81 11.49
C CYS A 63 -5.72 -4.74 10.79
N HIS A 64 -4.66 -4.33 11.47
CA HIS A 64 -3.71 -3.35 10.98
C HIS A 64 -2.30 -3.65 11.51
N PHE A 65 -1.31 -3.62 10.64
CA PHE A 65 0.09 -3.65 11.05
C PHE A 65 0.53 -2.24 11.44
N SER A 66 0.90 -2.01 12.69
CA SER A 66 1.26 -0.69 13.22
C SER A 66 2.44 -0.02 12.49
N ASN A 67 3.34 -0.81 11.90
CA ASN A 67 4.48 -0.31 11.12
C ASN A 67 4.15 -0.01 9.64
N SER A 68 2.89 -0.20 9.19
CA SER A 68 2.50 -0.06 7.79
C SER A 68 2.98 1.24 7.17
N ARG A 69 2.77 2.35 7.89
CA ARG A 69 3.16 3.68 7.42
C ARG A 69 4.66 3.85 7.31
N ARG A 70 5.43 3.44 8.32
CA ARG A 70 6.91 3.51 8.28
C ARG A 70 7.49 2.72 7.13
N VAL A 71 6.95 1.54 6.84
CA VAL A 71 7.40 0.70 5.71
C VAL A 71 7.20 1.43 4.39
N VAL A 72 6.02 2.01 4.18
CA VAL A 72 5.68 2.75 2.96
C VAL A 72 6.51 4.03 2.84
N GLU A 73 6.66 4.78 3.92
CA GLU A 73 7.49 6.00 3.97
C GLU A 73 8.94 5.70 3.58
N LYS A 74 9.54 4.67 4.20
CA LYS A 74 10.91 4.24 3.90
C LYS A 74 11.07 3.78 2.44
N ALA A 75 10.04 3.15 1.88
CA ALA A 75 10.08 2.67 0.50
C ALA A 75 9.97 3.82 -0.51
N CYS A 76 9.10 4.80 -0.25
CA CYS A 76 8.60 5.72 -1.27
C CYS A 76 9.08 7.17 -1.15
N LEU A 77 9.25 7.72 0.05
CA LEU A 77 9.57 9.14 0.21
C LEU A 77 10.86 9.54 -0.53
N GLY A 78 10.81 10.68 -1.21
CA GLY A 78 11.92 11.23 -2.00
C GLY A 78 12.21 10.48 -3.30
N LYS A 79 11.40 9.46 -3.66
CA LYS A 79 11.55 8.71 -4.92
C LYS A 79 10.41 9.02 -5.87
N ARG A 80 10.66 8.90 -7.17
CA ARG A 80 9.62 8.98 -8.20
C ARG A 80 8.73 7.74 -8.21
N GLY A 81 9.32 6.56 -8.01
CA GLY A 81 8.62 5.28 -7.99
C GLY A 81 9.13 4.40 -6.87
N CYS A 82 8.24 3.55 -6.32
CA CYS A 82 8.59 2.62 -5.25
C CYS A 82 7.81 1.31 -5.37
N SER A 83 8.42 0.24 -4.87
CA SER A 83 7.84 -1.10 -4.80
C SER A 83 7.80 -1.56 -3.34
N ILE A 84 6.62 -1.93 -2.85
CA ILE A 84 6.43 -2.38 -1.46
C ILE A 84 6.03 -3.85 -1.49
N ALA A 85 6.96 -4.74 -1.17
CA ALA A 85 6.67 -6.17 -1.06
C ALA A 85 5.85 -6.46 0.21
N GLN A 86 4.75 -7.20 0.06
CA GLN A 86 3.93 -7.67 1.18
C GLN A 86 4.55 -8.91 1.81
N SER A 87 5.66 -8.73 2.54
CA SER A 87 6.40 -9.81 3.20
C SER A 87 6.45 -9.62 4.72
N THR A 88 6.64 -10.73 5.43
CA THR A 88 6.92 -10.74 6.88
C THR A 88 8.21 -10.00 7.22
N GLN A 89 9.16 -9.90 6.30
CA GLN A 89 10.37 -9.11 6.49
C GLN A 89 10.10 -7.61 6.57
N ASN A 90 9.11 -7.12 5.81
CA ASN A 90 8.76 -5.71 5.79
C ASN A 90 7.79 -5.35 6.92
N PHE A 91 6.74 -6.14 7.10
CA PHE A 91 5.66 -5.83 8.05
C PHE A 91 5.80 -6.55 9.40
N GLY A 92 6.69 -7.53 9.52
CA GLY A 92 6.90 -8.29 10.75
C GLY A 92 5.93 -9.47 10.89
N ARG A 93 5.73 -9.90 12.14
CA ARG A 93 4.82 -10.99 12.50
C ARG A 93 3.37 -10.57 12.24
N ASP A 94 2.61 -11.47 11.64
CA ASP A 94 1.19 -11.27 11.35
C ASP A 94 0.35 -11.15 12.64
N PRO A 95 -0.27 -9.99 12.94
CA PRO A 95 -1.12 -9.80 14.11
C PRO A 95 -2.51 -10.43 13.94
N CYS A 96 -2.89 -10.82 12.73
CA CYS A 96 -4.21 -11.34 12.41
C CYS A 96 -4.12 -12.53 11.43
N PRO A 97 -3.67 -13.70 11.92
CA PRO A 97 -3.67 -14.91 11.11
C PRO A 97 -5.10 -15.21 10.63
N ARG A 98 -5.24 -15.73 9.40
CA ARG A 98 -6.51 -16.05 8.71
C ARG A 98 -7.31 -14.87 8.16
N ILE A 99 -6.94 -13.62 8.44
CA ILE A 99 -7.53 -12.47 7.75
C ILE A 99 -6.76 -12.21 6.44
N PRO A 100 -7.44 -12.18 5.27
CA PRO A 100 -6.83 -11.77 4.01
C PRO A 100 -6.30 -10.34 4.11
N LYS A 101 -5.08 -10.11 3.63
CA LYS A 101 -4.40 -8.83 3.80
C LYS A 101 -4.32 -8.06 2.51
N SER A 102 -4.69 -6.79 2.58
CA SER A 102 -4.48 -5.78 1.55
C SER A 102 -3.70 -4.60 2.13
N LEU A 103 -2.99 -3.90 1.26
CA LEU A 103 -2.30 -2.66 1.59
C LEU A 103 -3.05 -1.52 0.90
N LEU A 104 -3.52 -0.56 1.68
CA LEU A 104 -4.08 0.71 1.19
C LEU A 104 -3.08 1.81 1.52
N VAL A 105 -2.70 2.59 0.51
CA VAL A 105 -1.79 3.73 0.63
C VAL A 105 -2.45 4.95 0.01
N ASP A 106 -2.37 6.07 0.72
CA ASP A 106 -2.63 7.40 0.20
C ASP A 106 -1.36 8.25 0.36
N ALA A 107 -0.95 8.91 -0.72
CA ALA A 107 0.32 9.62 -0.81
C ALA A 107 0.22 10.83 -1.73
N LEU A 108 1.07 11.83 -1.44
CA LEU A 108 1.22 13.04 -2.23
C LEU A 108 2.54 13.01 -3.00
N CYS A 109 2.45 13.44 -4.25
CA CYS A 109 3.60 13.74 -5.09
C CYS A 109 3.87 15.24 -5.08
N GLY A 110 5.12 15.63 -4.82
CA GLY A 110 5.58 17.02 -4.78
C GLY A 110 6.89 17.20 -5.51
#